data_AF-A0A6N6MN71-F1
#
_entry.id   AF-A0A6N6MN71-F1
#
_cell.length_a   1.000
_cell.length_b   1.000
_cell.length_c   1.000
_cell.angle_alpha   90.00
_cell.angle_beta   90.00
_cell.angle_gamma   90.00
#
_symmetry.space_group_name_H-M   'P 1'
#
loop_
_entity.id
_entity.type
_entity.pdbx_description
1 polymer ?
#
loop_
_entity_poly.entity_id
_entity_poly.type
_entity_poly.pdbx_seq_one_letter_code
_entity_poly.pdbx_strand_id
1 'polypeptide(L)'
;MSHQDPRISAMFRRDCAAAIFAVVVVWLIYAFTFWTMRHVFDAANLTIPMALLGVSVLFLNTAAIVAMIRHYGEDRAAIYGIDIYYLDQLRRMRQDKGAVK
;
A
#
# COMPACT_ATOMS: atom_id res chain seq x y z
N MET A 1 -20.65 3.00 -21.15
CA MET A 1 -20.39 2.04 -20.06
C MET A 1 -18.93 1.63 -20.16
N SER A 2 -18.06 2.22 -19.34
CA SER A 2 -16.62 1.93 -19.36
C SER A 2 -16.39 0.51 -18.83
N HIS A 3 -16.09 -0.42 -19.73
CA HIS A 3 -15.58 -1.74 -19.37
C HIS A 3 -14.25 -1.55 -18.63
N GLN A 4 -14.28 -1.43 -17.29
CA GLN A 4 -13.07 -1.50 -16.48
C GLN A 4 -12.56 -2.93 -16.56
N ASP A 5 -11.44 -3.13 -17.25
CA ASP A 5 -10.81 -4.43 -17.39
C ASP A 5 -10.56 -5.06 -16.01
N PRO A 6 -11.06 -6.29 -15.73
CA PRO A 6 -10.91 -6.96 -14.45
C PRO A 6 -9.45 -7.06 -13.97
N ARG A 7 -8.52 -7.10 -14.92
CA ARG A 7 -7.07 -7.21 -14.68
C ARG A 7 -6.47 -5.96 -14.01
N ILE A 8 -6.97 -4.77 -14.34
CA ILE A 8 -6.54 -3.50 -13.72
C ILE A 8 -6.91 -3.50 -12.24
N SER A 9 -8.14 -3.95 -11.94
CA SER A 9 -8.63 -3.99 -10.56
C SER A 9 -7.87 -4.99 -9.67
N ALA A 10 -7.35 -6.08 -10.26
CA ALA A 10 -6.60 -7.09 -9.53
C ALA A 10 -5.18 -6.63 -9.15
N MET A 11 -4.49 -5.94 -10.06
CA MET A 11 -3.15 -5.38 -9.79
C MET A 11 -3.20 -4.29 -8.73
N PHE A 12 -4.15 -3.35 -8.88
CA PHE A 12 -4.38 -2.28 -7.90
C PHE A 12 -4.70 -2.83 -6.49
N ARG A 13 -5.54 -3.86 -6.42
CA ARG A 13 -5.90 -4.48 -5.13
C ARG A 13 -4.71 -5.14 -4.45
N ARG A 14 -3.76 -5.70 -5.22
CA ARG A 14 -2.53 -6.29 -4.68
C ARG A 14 -1.60 -5.22 -4.11
N ASP A 15 -1.44 -4.10 -4.82
CA ASP A 15 -0.57 -3.01 -4.38
C ASP A 15 -1.15 -2.32 -3.13
N CYS A 16 -2.48 -2.15 -3.08
CA CYS A 16 -3.18 -1.70 -1.86
C CYS A 16 -3.01 -2.69 -0.70
N ALA A 17 -3.11 -4.00 -0.97
CA ALA A 17 -2.91 -5.03 0.06
C ALA A 17 -1.47 -5.02 0.60
N ALA A 18 -0.47 -4.81 -0.25
CA ALA A 18 0.92 -4.67 0.16
C ALA A 18 1.14 -3.40 1.02
N ALA A 19 0.52 -2.27 0.64
CA ALA A 19 0.58 -1.04 1.43
C ALA A 19 -0.08 -1.21 2.82
N ILE A 20 -1.24 -1.85 2.87
CA ILE A 20 -1.92 -2.18 4.14
C ILE A 20 -1.06 -3.13 4.99
N PHE A 21 -0.49 -4.15 4.37
CA PHE A 21 0.42 -5.08 5.05
C PHE A 21 1.62 -4.35 5.67
N ALA A 22 2.24 -3.42 4.95
CA ALA A 22 3.34 -2.62 5.48
C ALA A 22 2.92 -1.81 6.72
N VAL A 23 1.74 -1.18 6.70
CA VAL A 23 1.20 -0.46 7.88
C VAL A 23 1.01 -1.41 9.07
N VAL A 24 0.44 -2.59 8.84
CA VAL A 24 0.25 -3.60 9.90
C VAL A 24 1.60 -4.00 10.52
N VAL A 25 2.64 -4.20 9.71
CA VAL A 25 3.99 -4.50 10.20
C VAL A 25 4.52 -3.36 11.08
N VAL A 26 4.34 -2.10 10.68
CA VAL A 26 4.76 -0.93 11.49
C VAL A 26 4.02 -0.90 12.84
N TRP A 27 2.71 -1.16 12.84
CA TRP A 27 1.91 -1.29 14.07
C TRP A 27 2.47 -2.34 15.02
N LEU A 28 2.80 -3.53 14.50
CA LEU A 28 3.36 -4.62 15.30
C LEU A 28 4.73 -4.25 15.89
N ILE A 29 5.60 -3.60 15.10
CA ILE A 29 6.92 -3.16 15.57
C ILE A 29 6.78 -2.13 16.70
N TYR A 30 5.90 -1.14 16.55
CA TYR A 30 5.67 -0.13 17.58
C TYR A 30 5.08 -0.74 18.85
N ALA A 31 4.07 -1.61 18.72
CA ALA A 31 3.46 -2.29 19.86
C ALA A 31 4.47 -3.16 20.61
N PHE A 32 5.29 -3.93 19.89
CA PHE A 32 6.35 -4.74 20.46
C PHE A 32 7.43 -3.89 21.16
N THR A 33 7.84 -2.79 20.55
CA THR A 33 8.83 -1.86 21.12
C THR A 33 8.30 -1.22 22.40
N PHE A 34 7.05 -0.75 22.38
CA PHE A 34 6.41 -0.16 23.56
C PHE A 34 6.26 -1.17 24.70
N TRP A 35 5.87 -2.40 24.37
CA TRP A 35 5.78 -3.49 25.34
C TRP A 35 7.13 -3.81 25.98
N THR A 36 8.18 -3.89 25.16
CA THR A 36 9.54 -4.18 25.63
C THR A 36 10.09 -3.06 26.53
N MET A 37 9.81 -1.80 26.19
CA MET A 37 10.31 -0.63 26.92
C MET A 37 9.41 -0.16 28.07
N ARG A 38 8.31 -0.85 28.35
CA ARG A 38 7.35 -0.47 29.40
C ARG A 38 8.01 -0.14 30.74
N HIS A 39 8.98 -0.96 31.17
CA HIS A 39 9.63 -0.79 32.47
C HIS A 39 10.54 0.43 32.51
N VAL A 40 11.17 0.77 31.38
CA VAL A 40 12.01 1.96 31.23
C VAL A 40 11.16 3.23 31.24
N PHE A 41 10.03 3.21 30.54
CA PHE A 41 9.10 4.34 30.52
C PHE A 41 8.45 4.58 31.87
N ASP A 42 8.10 3.51 32.58
CA ASP A 42 7.48 3.60 33.90
C ASP A 42 8.46 4.17 34.94
N ALA A 43 9.71 3.69 34.95
CA ALA A 43 10.76 4.21 35.82
C ALA A 43 11.06 5.71 35.56
N ALA A 44 10.90 6.18 34.32
CA ALA A 44 11.11 7.57 33.93
C ALA A 44 9.83 8.44 34.01
N ASN A 45 8.67 7.89 34.38
CA ASN A 45 7.35 8.56 34.29
C ASN A 45 7.01 9.10 32.87
N LEU A 46 7.48 8.42 31.82
CA LEU A 46 7.29 8.81 30.41
C LEU A 46 6.27 7.94 29.67
N THR A 47 5.57 7.04 30.35
CA THR A 47 4.63 6.09 29.73
C THR A 47 3.54 6.80 28.91
N ILE A 48 2.89 7.82 29.48
CA ILE A 48 1.82 8.58 28.80
C ILE A 48 2.34 9.36 27.58
N PRO A 49 3.39 10.20 27.67
CA PRO A 49 3.87 10.95 26.52
C PRO A 49 4.38 10.02 25.40
N MET A 50 5.06 8.92 25.73
CA MET A 50 5.51 7.95 24.72
C MET A 50 4.34 7.22 24.06
N ALA A 51 3.28 6.90 24.80
CA ALA A 51 2.07 6.32 24.23
C ALA A 51 1.40 7.30 23.25
N LEU A 52 1.25 8.58 23.63
CA LEU A 52 0.66 9.60 22.76
C LEU A 52 1.48 9.84 21.49
N LEU A 53 2.80 9.90 21.60
CA LEU A 53 3.69 10.03 20.45
C LEU A 53 3.60 8.81 19.53
N GLY A 54 3.66 7.60 20.11
CA GLY A 54 3.53 6.36 19.34
C GLY A 54 2.21 6.26 18.60
N VAL A 55 1.09 6.56 19.28
CA VAL A 55 -0.25 6.57 18.66
C VAL A 55 -0.33 7.63 17.55
N SER A 56 0.23 8.82 17.77
CA SER A 56 0.23 9.89 16.78
C SER A 56 0.99 9.49 15.51
N VAL A 57 2.16 8.86 15.65
CA VAL A 57 2.94 8.35 14.50
C VAL A 57 2.17 7.27 13.75
N LEU A 58 1.60 6.29 14.46
CA LEU A 58 0.82 5.22 13.85
C LEU A 58 -0.42 5.75 13.13
N PHE A 59 -1.12 6.71 13.74
CA PHE A 59 -2.30 7.34 13.16
C PHE A 59 -1.96 8.10 11.88
N LEU A 60 -0.95 8.97 11.92
CA LEU A 60 -0.53 9.76 10.76
C LEU A 60 -0.02 8.87 9.62
N ASN A 61 0.74 7.83 9.93
CA ASN A 61 1.23 6.88 8.93
C ASN A 61 0.08 6.12 8.25
N THR A 62 -0.89 5.64 9.05
CA THR A 62 -2.09 4.97 8.54
C THR A 62 -2.92 5.93 7.69
N ALA A 63 -3.12 7.17 8.15
CA ALA A 63 -3.87 8.19 7.41
C ALA A 63 -3.21 8.55 6.07
N ALA A 64 -1.88 8.66 6.02
CA ALA A 64 -1.13 8.90 4.79
C ALA A 64 -1.33 7.77 3.77
N ILE A 65 -1.26 6.51 4.20
CA ILE A 65 -1.49 5.34 3.33
C ILE A 65 -2.95 5.32 2.85
N VAL A 66 -3.92 5.60 3.72
CA VAL A 66 -5.34 5.68 3.33
C VAL A 66 -5.57 6.81 2.33
N ALA A 67 -4.95 7.97 2.53
CA ALA A 67 -5.01 9.10 1.59
C ALA A 67 -4.39 8.73 0.24
N MET A 68 -3.23 8.07 0.24
CA MET A 68 -2.58 7.56 -0.98
C MET A 68 -3.48 6.58 -1.73
N ILE A 69 -4.08 5.60 -1.04
CA ILE A 69 -4.99 4.62 -1.65
C ILE A 69 -6.23 5.30 -2.21
N ARG A 70 -6.82 6.26 -1.47
CA ARG A 70 -8.00 7.01 -1.90
C ARG A 70 -7.72 7.85 -3.13
N HIS A 71 -6.60 8.58 -3.14
CA HIS A 71 -6.19 9.42 -4.26
C HIS A 71 -5.85 8.58 -5.51
N TYR A 72 -5.17 7.44 -5.34
CA TYR A 72 -4.93 6.51 -6.46
C TYR A 72 -6.19 5.88 -7.02
N GLY A 73 -7.30 5.86 -6.28
CA GLY A 73 -8.61 5.48 -6.81
C GLY A 73 -9.15 6.46 -7.87
N GLU A 74 -8.82 7.74 -7.75
CA GLU A 74 -9.26 8.82 -8.64
C GLU A 74 -8.40 8.89 -9.93
N ASP A 75 -7.08 8.66 -9.83
CA ASP A 75 -6.14 8.67 -10.98
C ASP A 75 -5.90 7.30 -11.64
N ARG A 76 -6.52 6.23 -11.11
CA ARG A 76 -6.31 4.84 -11.55
C ARG A 76 -6.57 4.60 -13.04
N ALA A 77 -7.49 5.35 -13.64
CA ALA A 77 -7.91 5.15 -15.02
C ALA A 77 -6.83 5.59 -16.03
N ALA A 78 -6.02 6.59 -15.68
CA ALA A 78 -4.97 7.11 -16.56
C ALA A 78 -3.68 6.26 -16.47
N ILE A 79 -3.23 5.91 -15.27
CA ILE A 79 -1.96 5.22 -15.05
C ILE A 79 -2.02 3.75 -15.54
N TYR A 80 -3.05 3.00 -15.13
CA TYR A 80 -3.14 1.59 -15.50
C TYR A 80 -3.63 1.35 -16.93
N GLY A 81 -4.29 2.33 -17.55
CA GLY A 81 -4.70 2.23 -18.96
C GLY A 81 -3.50 2.14 -19.91
N ILE A 82 -2.47 2.95 -19.67
CA ILE A 82 -1.22 2.94 -20.43
C ILE A 82 -0.46 1.61 -20.24
N ASP A 83 -0.38 1.13 -19.00
CA ASP A 83 0.40 -0.08 -18.70
C ASP A 83 -0.22 -1.34 -19.33
N ILE A 84 -1.55 -1.46 -19.31
CA ILE A 84 -2.26 -2.52 -20.03
C ILE A 84 -2.08 -2.41 -21.54
N TYR A 85 -2.16 -1.20 -22.09
CA TYR A 85 -1.97 -0.96 -23.53
C TYR A 85 -0.61 -1.47 -24.01
N TYR A 86 0.48 -1.17 -23.30
CA TYR A 86 1.80 -1.68 -23.64
C TYR A 86 1.95 -3.20 -23.44
N LEU A 87 1.35 -3.76 -22.38
CA LEU A 87 1.34 -5.21 -22.15
C LEU A 87 0.62 -5.96 -23.28
N ASP A 88 -0.49 -5.42 -23.79
CA ASP A 88 -1.21 -6.01 -24.91
C ASP A 88 -0.45 -5.83 -26.23
N GLN A 89 0.23 -4.70 -26.44
CA GLN A 89 1.15 -4.55 -27.58
C GLN A 89 2.28 -5.59 -27.56
N LEU A 90 2.92 -5.81 -26.41
CA LEU A 90 3.96 -6.82 -26.25
C LEU A 90 3.42 -8.24 -26.51
N ARG A 91 2.19 -8.52 -26.07
CA ARG A 91 1.54 -9.81 -26.31
C ARG A 91 1.22 -10.01 -27.79
N ARG A 92 0.72 -8.98 -28.49
CA ARG A 92 0.49 -8.99 -29.94
C ARG A 92 1.80 -9.20 -30.72
N MET A 93 2.87 -8.48 -30.38
CA MET A 93 4.19 -8.66 -31.01
C MET A 93 4.72 -10.10 -30.85
N ARG A 94 4.48 -10.73 -29.70
CA ARG A 94 4.91 -12.11 -29.46
C ARG A 94 4.07 -13.12 -30.26
N GLN A 95 2.76 -12.87 -30.45
CA GLN A 95 1.91 -13.70 -31.30
C GLN A 95 2.26 -13.55 -32.78
N ASP A 96 2.53 -12.33 -33.23
CA ASP A 96 2.91 -12.03 -34.62
C ASP A 96 4.24 -12.70 -35.00
N LYS A 97 5.24 -12.63 -34.11
CA LYS A 97 6.51 -13.39 -34.26
C LYS A 97 6.35 -14.91 -34.25
N GLY A 98 5.28 -15.43 -33.64
CA GLY A 98 4.96 -16.86 -33.63
C GLY A 98 4.19 -17.31 -34.88
N ALA A 99 3.47 -16.40 -35.55
CA ALA A 99 2.72 -16.67 -36.78
C ALA A 99 3.58 -16.57 -38.06
N VAL A 100 4.72 -15.87 -37.98
CA VAL A 100 5.69 -15.72 -39.08
C VAL A 100 6.70 -16.89 -39.14
N LYS A 101 6.62 -17.86 -38.22
CA LYS A 101 7.55 -18.98 -38.10
C LYS A 101 6.88 -20.29 -38.49
#